data_AF-A0A4Q5UZF3-F1
#
_entry.id   AF-A0A4Q5UZF3-F1
#
_cell.length_a   1.000
_cell.length_b   1.000
_cell.length_c   1.000
_cell.angle_alpha   90.00
_cell.angle_beta   90.00
_cell.angle_gamma   90.00
#
_symmetry.space_group_name_H-M   'P 1'
#
loop_
_entity.id
_entity.type
_entity.pdbx_description
1 polymer ?
#
loop_
_entity_poly.entity_id
_entity_poly.type
_entity_poly.pdbx_seq_one_letter_code
_entity_poly.pdbx_strand_id
1 'polypeptide(L)'
;MGIDGAYHIINNPATGEVFFCSEEGLIINKSGKWTAINKSNFSNLPSNRVSFAKRDAKNRIWIGTYGGTVMIDENNQLTNFENSNTILKGKCITSMDEDEEGNLFFSLYEFDRKEKGKVNNNEGIAIRHADGTFQQFTTENSGMPFNHSNCVLYDRFEKVLWISTDRAGLVRYDLKGNWENYHNQNSAIPTSYISTMAFDNKGNLYLASRQGLVKIERK
;
A
#
# COMPACT_ATOMS: atom_id res chain seq x y z
N MET A 1 -28.15 0.47 4.98
CA MET A 1 -27.31 1.66 4.73
C MET A 1 -26.28 1.26 3.69
N GLY A 2 -26.36 1.82 2.48
CA GLY A 2 -25.26 1.73 1.52
C GLY A 2 -24.19 2.76 1.90
N ILE A 3 -22.92 2.44 1.69
CA ILE A 3 -21.83 3.41 1.81
C ILE A 3 -21.68 4.01 0.42
N ASP A 4 -22.19 5.24 0.24
CA ASP A 4 -22.07 5.92 -1.04
C ASP A 4 -20.60 6.18 -1.37
N GLY A 5 -20.22 5.99 -2.63
CA GLY A 5 -18.85 6.22 -3.09
C GLY A 5 -17.76 5.33 -2.47
N ALA A 6 -18.07 4.17 -1.88
CA ALA A 6 -17.04 3.21 -1.46
C ALA A 6 -16.47 2.46 -2.67
N TYR A 7 -15.15 2.53 -2.86
CA TYR A 7 -14.48 1.92 -4.03
C TYR A 7 -13.31 0.99 -3.67
N HIS A 8 -12.96 0.87 -2.38
CA HIS A 8 -11.98 -0.11 -1.91
C HIS A 8 -12.38 -0.66 -0.53
N ILE A 9 -12.34 -1.98 -0.39
CA ILE A 9 -12.73 -2.70 0.83
C ILE A 9 -11.56 -3.56 1.28
N ILE A 10 -11.15 -3.39 2.52
CA ILE A 10 -9.99 -4.09 3.09
C ILE A 10 -10.47 -4.82 4.33
N ASN A 11 -10.39 -6.15 4.29
CA ASN A 11 -10.70 -7.01 5.42
C ASN A 11 -9.45 -7.18 6.30
N ASN A 12 -9.63 -7.09 7.60
CA ASN A 12 -8.64 -7.50 8.59
C ASN A 12 -9.12 -8.78 9.29
N PRO A 13 -8.71 -9.97 8.83
CA PRO A 13 -9.15 -11.23 9.42
C PRO A 13 -8.74 -11.39 10.88
N ALA A 14 -7.63 -10.78 11.30
CA ALA A 14 -7.13 -10.89 12.67
C ALA A 14 -8.03 -10.15 13.68
N THR A 15 -8.62 -9.02 13.28
CA THR A 15 -9.46 -8.20 14.17
C THR A 15 -10.96 -8.31 13.87
N GLY A 16 -11.33 -8.89 12.73
CA GLY A 16 -12.71 -8.90 12.21
C GLY A 16 -13.19 -7.52 11.73
N GLU A 17 -12.27 -6.58 11.52
CA GLU A 17 -12.58 -5.26 10.99
C GLU A 17 -12.69 -5.29 9.47
N VAL A 18 -13.64 -4.52 8.94
CA VAL A 18 -13.76 -4.25 7.51
C VAL A 18 -13.67 -2.75 7.30
N PHE A 19 -12.66 -2.33 6.54
CA PHE A 19 -12.44 -0.96 6.14
C PHE A 19 -13.11 -0.71 4.80
N PHE A 20 -13.87 0.37 4.68
CA PHE A 20 -14.47 0.86 3.45
C PHE A 20 -13.92 2.25 3.16
N CYS A 21 -13.03 2.32 2.17
CA CYS A 21 -12.46 3.56 1.69
C CYS A 21 -13.44 4.23 0.72
N SER A 22 -13.77 5.50 0.95
CA SER A 22 -14.77 6.24 0.19
C SER A 22 -14.36 7.68 -0.08
N GLU A 23 -15.16 8.38 -0.88
CA GLU A 23 -15.05 9.82 -1.13
C GLU A 23 -15.30 10.67 0.14
N GLU A 24 -16.10 10.15 1.09
CA GLU A 24 -16.56 10.88 2.29
C GLU A 24 -15.81 10.50 3.58
N GLY A 25 -14.83 9.61 3.48
CA GLY A 25 -14.00 9.17 4.60
C GLY A 25 -13.71 7.67 4.59
N LEU A 26 -13.15 7.23 5.70
CA LEU A 26 -12.97 5.81 6.01
C LEU A 26 -14.13 5.35 6.92
N ILE A 27 -14.90 4.40 6.45
CA ILE A 27 -15.90 3.71 7.27
C ILE A 27 -15.32 2.40 7.77
N ILE A 28 -15.49 2.11 9.05
CA ILE A 28 -15.00 0.88 9.69
C ILE A 28 -16.21 0.12 10.22
N ASN A 29 -16.36 -1.13 9.81
CA ASN A 29 -17.26 -2.08 10.46
C ASN A 29 -16.46 -3.03 11.35
N LYS A 30 -16.91 -3.23 12.58
CA LYS A 30 -16.42 -4.29 13.46
C LYS A 30 -17.57 -4.90 14.21
N SER A 31 -17.88 -6.16 13.92
CA SER A 31 -18.99 -6.90 14.57
C SER A 31 -20.32 -6.13 14.54
N GLY A 32 -20.65 -5.49 13.41
CA GLY A 32 -21.88 -4.71 13.25
C GLY A 32 -21.84 -3.28 13.81
N LYS A 33 -20.80 -2.90 14.55
CA LYS A 33 -20.57 -1.49 14.95
C LYS A 33 -19.90 -0.73 13.80
N TRP A 34 -20.47 0.42 13.47
CA TRP A 34 -20.00 1.28 12.39
C TRP A 34 -19.36 2.56 12.95
N THR A 35 -18.17 2.91 12.47
CA THR A 35 -17.44 4.13 12.83
C THR A 35 -16.97 4.83 11.56
N ALA A 36 -16.97 6.17 11.56
CA ALA A 36 -16.49 6.98 10.44
C ALA A 36 -15.29 7.85 10.87
N ILE A 37 -14.28 7.89 10.01
CA ILE A 37 -13.11 8.78 10.10
C ILE A 37 -13.15 9.69 8.88
N ASN A 38 -13.35 10.98 9.12
CA ASN A 38 -13.44 12.04 8.12
C ASN A 38 -13.08 13.39 8.78
N LYS A 39 -13.08 14.48 8.01
CA LYS A 39 -12.70 15.81 8.50
C LYS A 39 -13.65 16.40 9.53
N SER A 40 -14.90 15.93 9.66
CA SER A 40 -15.80 16.40 10.72
C SER A 40 -15.39 15.85 12.09
N ASN A 41 -14.85 14.63 12.13
CA ASN A 41 -14.46 13.95 13.37
C ASN A 41 -12.94 14.04 13.62
N PHE A 42 -12.15 14.27 12.57
CA PHE A 42 -10.69 14.40 12.57
C PHE A 42 -10.28 15.60 11.72
N SER A 43 -10.30 16.80 12.30
CA SER A 43 -10.04 18.07 11.59
C SER A 43 -8.68 18.12 10.88
N ASN A 44 -7.68 17.38 11.39
CA ASN A 44 -6.33 17.29 10.82
C ASN A 44 -6.19 16.23 9.71
N LEU A 45 -7.28 15.59 9.27
CA LEU A 45 -7.27 14.72 8.10
C LEU A 45 -7.08 15.58 6.82
N PRO A 46 -6.10 15.28 5.96
CA PRO A 46 -5.80 16.13 4.80
C PRO A 46 -6.95 16.10 3.78
N SER A 47 -7.56 14.94 3.53
CA SER A 47 -8.71 14.78 2.63
C SER A 47 -9.70 13.72 3.13
N ASN A 48 -11.00 13.94 2.87
CA ASN A 48 -12.04 12.92 3.09
C ASN A 48 -11.93 11.75 2.09
N ARG A 49 -11.35 12.00 0.92
CA ARG A 49 -11.24 10.98 -0.12
C ARG A 49 -10.14 9.98 0.25
N VAL A 50 -10.55 8.88 0.86
CA VAL A 50 -9.67 7.80 1.34
C VAL A 50 -9.54 6.75 0.26
N SER A 51 -8.31 6.41 -0.13
CA SER A 51 -7.99 5.39 -1.14
C SER A 51 -7.56 4.05 -0.53
N PHE A 52 -6.99 4.08 0.68
CA PHE A 52 -6.42 2.92 1.33
C PHE A 52 -6.49 3.06 2.85
N ALA A 53 -6.69 1.95 3.55
CA ALA A 53 -6.53 1.87 5.00
C ALA A 53 -6.12 0.46 5.44
N LYS A 54 -5.12 0.35 6.31
CA LYS A 54 -4.73 -0.93 6.93
C LYS A 54 -4.30 -0.70 8.37
N ARG A 55 -4.63 -1.68 9.24
CA ARG A 55 -4.15 -1.70 10.62
C ARG A 55 -2.85 -2.51 10.68
N ASP A 56 -1.85 -2.00 11.37
CA ASP A 56 -0.60 -2.72 11.65
C ASP A 56 -0.66 -3.51 12.97
N ALA A 57 0.39 -4.30 13.25
CA ALA A 57 0.51 -5.13 14.44
C ALA A 57 0.60 -4.31 15.75
N LYS A 58 0.90 -3.01 15.67
CA LYS A 58 0.92 -2.06 16.80
C LYS A 58 -0.44 -1.38 16.99
N ASN A 59 -1.50 -1.92 16.39
CA ASN A 59 -2.86 -1.38 16.43
C ASN A 59 -3.03 0.03 15.83
N ARG A 60 -2.06 0.51 15.03
CA ARG A 60 -2.17 1.80 14.37
C ARG A 60 -2.92 1.64 13.05
N ILE A 61 -3.82 2.58 12.74
CA ILE A 61 -4.50 2.62 11.45
C ILE A 61 -3.73 3.56 10.54
N TRP A 62 -3.18 3.03 9.46
CA TRP A 62 -2.56 3.81 8.40
C TRP A 62 -3.60 4.08 7.32
N ILE A 63 -3.75 5.35 6.94
CA ILE A 63 -4.80 5.80 6.01
C ILE A 63 -4.14 6.63 4.90
N GLY A 64 -4.29 6.15 3.67
CA GLY A 64 -3.96 6.88 2.46
C GLY A 64 -5.16 7.68 1.99
N THR A 65 -4.99 8.99 1.84
CA THR A 65 -6.01 9.89 1.29
C THR A 65 -5.47 10.59 0.04
N TYR A 66 -6.35 11.15 -0.78
CA TYR A 66 -5.92 11.93 -1.96
C TYR A 66 -5.14 13.19 -1.59
N GLY A 67 -5.24 13.66 -0.34
CA GLY A 67 -4.48 14.80 0.16
C GLY A 67 -3.23 14.41 0.95
N GLY A 68 -2.90 13.13 1.09
CA GLY A 68 -1.76 12.69 1.89
C GLY A 68 -2.01 11.48 2.77
N THR A 69 -0.99 11.12 3.55
CA THR A 69 -1.04 9.98 4.49
C THR A 69 -1.25 10.44 5.93
N VAL A 70 -2.07 9.70 6.68
CA VAL A 70 -2.19 9.85 8.13
C VAL A 70 -2.05 8.51 8.84
N MET A 71 -1.67 8.54 10.11
CA MET A 71 -1.68 7.39 11.01
C MET A 71 -2.45 7.75 12.27
N ILE A 72 -3.34 6.88 12.71
CA ILE A 72 -4.08 7.00 13.97
C ILE A 72 -3.59 5.91 14.91
N ASP A 73 -3.07 6.29 16.07
CA ASP A 73 -2.55 5.36 17.06
C ASP A 73 -3.65 4.72 17.93
N GLU A 74 -3.26 3.83 18.84
CA GLU A 74 -4.17 3.16 19.77
C GLU A 74 -4.90 4.11 20.74
N ASN A 75 -4.37 5.32 20.93
CA ASN A 75 -4.94 6.38 21.76
C ASN A 75 -5.79 7.37 20.94
N ASN A 76 -6.13 7.03 19.69
CA ASN A 76 -6.83 7.86 18.71
C ASN A 76 -6.11 9.17 18.35
N GLN A 77 -4.80 9.27 18.58
CA GLN A 77 -4.02 10.42 18.15
C GLN A 77 -3.69 10.32 16.67
N LEU A 78 -4.07 11.36 15.92
CA LEU A 78 -3.80 11.44 14.48
C LEU A 78 -2.46 12.13 14.23
N THR A 79 -1.55 11.42 13.57
CA THR A 79 -0.33 11.97 12.97
C THR A 79 -0.59 12.23 11.49
N ASN A 80 -0.48 13.50 11.06
CA ASN A 80 -0.60 13.89 9.65
C ASN A 80 0.80 14.08 9.05
N PHE A 81 1.14 13.28 8.03
CA PHE A 81 2.46 13.30 7.41
C PHE A 81 2.67 14.45 6.41
N GLU A 82 1.62 15.15 5.99
CA GLU A 82 1.73 16.32 5.10
C GLU A 82 2.47 17.49 5.74
N ASN A 83 2.39 17.59 7.06
CA ASN A 83 3.10 18.61 7.85
C ASN A 83 4.45 18.11 8.37
N SER A 84 4.90 16.93 7.92
CA SER A 84 6.17 16.33 8.34
C SER A 84 7.32 16.66 7.39
N ASN A 85 8.54 16.30 7.79
CA ASN A 85 9.72 16.26 6.91
C ASN A 85 10.09 14.82 6.52
N THR A 86 9.15 13.88 6.64
CA THR A 86 9.38 12.48 6.26
C THR A 86 9.17 12.27 4.76
N ILE A 87 9.59 11.10 4.26
CA ILE A 87 9.31 10.67 2.89
C ILE A 87 7.81 10.68 2.59
N LEU A 88 6.92 10.50 3.57
CA LEU A 88 5.47 10.46 3.34
C LEU A 88 4.84 11.84 3.06
N LYS A 89 5.59 12.95 3.19
CA LYS A 89 5.08 14.29 2.85
C LYS A 89 4.65 14.37 1.38
N GLY A 90 3.41 14.77 1.14
CA GLY A 90 2.83 14.89 -0.20
C GLY A 90 2.48 13.55 -0.83
N LYS A 91 2.52 12.44 -0.07
CA LYS A 91 2.36 11.09 -0.61
C LYS A 91 1.19 10.38 0.04
N CYS A 92 0.43 9.71 -0.81
CA CYS A 92 -0.62 8.77 -0.41
C CYS A 92 -0.04 7.36 -0.39
N ILE A 93 -0.20 6.64 0.73
CA ILE A 93 0.01 5.20 0.73
C ILE A 93 -1.15 4.50 0.01
N THR A 94 -0.86 3.58 -0.90
CA THR A 94 -1.88 2.86 -1.70
C THR A 94 -1.88 1.35 -1.45
N SER A 95 -0.83 0.84 -0.84
CA SER A 95 -0.70 -0.53 -0.36
C SER A 95 0.24 -0.53 0.83
N MET A 96 0.06 -1.49 1.73
CA MET A 96 0.91 -1.65 2.90
C MET A 96 1.07 -3.13 3.26
N ASP A 97 2.27 -3.52 3.68
CA ASP A 97 2.50 -4.77 4.38
C ASP A 97 3.50 -4.60 5.53
N GLU A 98 3.63 -5.62 6.37
CA GLU A 98 4.46 -5.59 7.57
C GLU A 98 5.22 -6.92 7.73
N ASP A 99 6.47 -6.84 8.19
CA ASP A 99 7.25 -8.02 8.58
C ASP A 99 7.19 -8.30 10.10
N GLU A 100 7.76 -9.42 10.52
CA GLU A 100 7.79 -9.80 11.93
C GLU A 100 8.67 -8.91 12.83
N GLU A 101 9.51 -8.06 12.24
CA GLU A 101 10.36 -7.10 12.97
C GLU A 101 9.62 -5.77 13.19
N GLY A 102 8.45 -5.59 12.58
CA GLY A 102 7.65 -4.38 12.65
C GLY A 102 8.11 -3.28 11.68
N ASN A 103 8.84 -3.67 10.63
CA ASN A 103 9.06 -2.81 9.48
C ASN A 103 7.79 -2.79 8.64
N LEU A 104 7.44 -1.60 8.15
CA LEU A 104 6.28 -1.40 7.28
C LEU A 104 6.75 -1.11 5.86
N PHE A 105 6.15 -1.79 4.88
CA PHE A 105 6.39 -1.58 3.46
C PHE A 105 5.19 -0.84 2.87
N PHE A 106 5.42 0.22 2.10
CA PHE A 106 4.38 1.05 1.49
C PHE A 106 4.55 1.16 -0.01
N SER A 107 3.45 1.07 -0.77
CA SER A 107 3.36 1.67 -2.11
C SER A 107 3.02 3.15 -1.96
N LEU A 108 3.69 4.02 -2.71
CA LEU A 108 3.50 5.47 -2.67
C LEU A 108 2.90 5.99 -3.98
N TYR A 109 1.92 6.89 -3.86
CA TYR A 109 1.29 7.56 -4.98
C TYR A 109 1.07 9.05 -4.70
N GLU A 110 1.18 9.90 -5.72
CA GLU A 110 0.91 11.33 -5.61
C GLU A 110 -0.33 11.70 -6.44
N PHE A 111 -1.46 11.93 -5.76
CA PHE A 111 -2.72 12.31 -6.42
C PHE A 111 -2.75 13.79 -6.83
N ASP A 112 -2.25 14.69 -5.98
CA ASP A 112 -2.28 16.15 -6.21
C ASP A 112 -0.96 16.66 -6.81
N ARG A 113 -0.60 16.12 -7.97
CA ARG A 113 0.62 16.54 -8.66
C ARG A 113 0.48 18.00 -9.10
N LYS A 114 1.37 18.85 -8.57
CA LYS A 114 1.45 20.28 -8.94
C LYS A 114 1.79 20.48 -10.43
N GLU A 115 2.55 19.56 -11.02
CA GLU A 115 3.00 19.63 -12.41
C GLU A 115 2.51 18.42 -13.22
N LYS A 116 1.32 18.55 -13.81
CA LYS A 116 0.77 17.50 -14.69
C LYS A 116 1.63 17.34 -15.95
N GLY A 117 1.94 16.10 -16.32
CA GLY A 117 2.66 15.77 -17.56
C GLY A 117 4.17 15.56 -17.43
N LYS A 118 4.78 15.77 -16.26
CA LYS A 118 6.17 15.34 -15.98
C LYS A 118 6.22 13.91 -15.44
N VAL A 119 7.35 13.24 -15.67
CA VAL A 119 7.64 11.92 -15.08
C VAL A 119 7.69 12.09 -13.57
N ASN A 120 6.94 11.26 -12.83
CA ASN A 120 6.95 11.31 -11.37
C ASN A 120 8.07 10.44 -10.83
N ASN A 121 9.11 11.10 -10.31
CA ASN A 121 10.27 10.45 -9.70
C ASN A 121 10.14 10.35 -8.17
N ASN A 122 9.04 10.84 -7.61
CA ASN A 122 8.81 10.93 -6.17
C ASN A 122 7.84 9.85 -5.65
N GLU A 123 7.40 8.91 -6.49
CA GLU A 123 6.61 7.72 -6.07
C GLU A 123 7.55 6.58 -5.61
N GLY A 124 7.23 5.34 -5.96
CA GLY A 124 8.03 4.16 -5.61
C GLY A 124 7.44 3.40 -4.44
N ILE A 125 8.32 2.83 -3.63
CA ILE A 125 7.98 2.22 -2.36
C ILE A 125 8.75 2.88 -1.22
N ALA A 126 8.22 2.77 -0.01
CA ALA A 126 8.97 3.12 1.20
C ALA A 126 9.00 1.96 2.18
N ILE A 127 10.11 1.84 2.89
CA ILE A 127 10.23 1.05 4.11
C ILE A 127 10.25 2.03 5.27
N ARG A 128 9.36 1.84 6.24
CA ARG A 128 9.50 2.45 7.56
C ARG A 128 10.02 1.40 8.51
N HIS A 129 11.26 1.56 8.95
CA HIS A 129 11.87 0.64 9.87
C HIS A 129 11.18 0.67 11.25
N ALA A 130 11.40 -0.39 12.03
CA ALA A 130 10.81 -0.52 13.37
C ALA A 130 11.16 0.67 14.29
N ASP A 131 12.36 1.25 14.12
CA ASP A 131 12.86 2.45 14.82
C ASP A 131 12.21 3.77 14.35
N GLY A 132 11.42 3.72 13.28
CA GLY A 132 10.71 4.86 12.72
C GLY A 132 11.45 5.62 11.62
N THR A 133 12.68 5.23 11.27
CA THR A 133 13.39 5.75 10.11
C THR A 133 12.73 5.29 8.81
N PHE A 134 12.91 6.07 7.75
CA PHE A 134 12.33 5.78 6.43
C PHE A 134 13.42 5.61 5.39
N GLN A 135 13.21 4.67 4.47
CA GLN A 135 13.98 4.48 3.25
C GLN A 135 13.02 4.44 2.06
N GLN A 136 13.34 5.16 0.98
CA GLN A 136 12.54 5.18 -0.25
C GLN A 136 13.31 4.50 -1.39
N PHE A 137 12.60 3.71 -2.19
CA PHE A 137 13.12 3.13 -3.43
C PHE A 137 12.33 3.65 -4.62
N THR A 138 13.05 4.13 -5.62
CA THR A 138 12.58 4.64 -6.91
C THR A 138 13.41 4.01 -8.03
N THR A 139 13.02 4.25 -9.28
CA THR A 139 13.78 3.85 -10.48
C THR A 139 15.19 4.44 -10.52
N GLU A 140 15.47 5.51 -9.76
CA GLU A 140 16.77 6.19 -9.76
C GLU A 140 17.77 5.56 -8.79
N ASN A 141 17.30 4.87 -7.74
CA ASN A 141 18.15 4.36 -6.66
C ASN A 141 17.92 2.87 -6.36
N SER A 142 17.18 2.16 -7.20
CA SER A 142 16.84 0.75 -7.01
C SER A 142 16.76 0.00 -8.34
N GLY A 143 16.54 -1.31 -8.28
CA GLY A 143 16.27 -2.13 -9.47
C GLY A 143 14.81 -2.10 -9.95
N MET A 144 13.95 -1.24 -9.39
CA MET A 144 12.57 -1.10 -9.83
C MET A 144 12.50 -0.55 -11.27
N PRO A 145 11.72 -1.15 -12.17
CA PRO A 145 11.59 -0.70 -13.56
C PRO A 145 10.60 0.47 -13.70
N PHE A 146 9.77 0.72 -12.69
CA PHE A 146 8.77 1.79 -12.69
C PHE A 146 8.42 2.23 -11.26
N ASN A 147 8.21 3.54 -11.05
CA ASN A 147 7.91 4.10 -9.72
C ASN A 147 6.48 3.84 -9.26
N HIS A 148 5.52 3.80 -10.18
CA HIS A 148 4.14 3.56 -9.81
C HIS A 148 3.96 2.09 -9.44
N SER A 149 3.89 1.82 -8.13
CA SER A 149 3.61 0.48 -7.58
C SER A 149 2.13 0.36 -7.23
N ASN A 150 1.50 -0.75 -7.62
CA ASN A 150 0.10 -1.04 -7.35
C ASN A 150 -0.08 -1.74 -6.00
N CYS A 151 0.84 -2.63 -5.65
CA CYS A 151 0.76 -3.43 -4.43
C CYS A 151 2.16 -3.87 -3.98
N VAL A 152 2.38 -3.85 -2.67
CA VAL A 152 3.53 -4.43 -1.96
C VAL A 152 3.04 -5.59 -1.09
N LEU A 153 3.74 -6.71 -1.11
CA LEU A 153 3.40 -7.92 -0.36
C LEU A 153 4.66 -8.61 0.13
N TYR A 154 4.77 -8.81 1.45
CA TYR A 154 5.95 -9.39 2.08
C TYR A 154 5.81 -10.92 2.17
N ASP A 155 6.79 -11.63 1.61
CA ASP A 155 6.95 -13.07 1.79
C ASP A 155 7.74 -13.35 3.06
N ARG A 156 7.02 -13.73 4.11
CA ARG A 156 7.63 -14.06 5.40
C ARG A 156 8.55 -15.28 5.39
N PHE A 157 8.41 -16.18 4.43
CA PHE A 157 9.20 -17.40 4.38
C PHE A 157 10.50 -17.21 3.61
N GLU A 158 10.44 -16.52 2.47
CA GLU A 158 11.63 -16.18 1.69
C GLU A 158 12.32 -14.90 2.17
N LYS A 159 11.66 -14.11 3.02
CA LYS A 159 12.13 -12.81 3.50
C LYS A 159 12.36 -11.82 2.36
N VAL A 160 11.43 -11.80 1.41
CA VAL A 160 11.48 -10.93 0.23
C VAL A 160 10.20 -10.10 0.09
N LEU A 161 10.32 -8.97 -0.56
CA LEU A 161 9.18 -8.13 -0.92
C LEU A 161 8.81 -8.36 -2.39
N TRP A 162 7.56 -8.75 -2.62
CA TRP A 162 6.95 -8.74 -3.94
C TRP A 162 6.29 -7.39 -4.17
N ILE A 163 6.56 -6.78 -5.33
CA ILE A 163 6.04 -5.47 -5.70
C ILE A 163 5.45 -5.58 -7.10
N SER A 164 4.17 -5.28 -7.24
CA SER A 164 3.55 -5.14 -8.57
C SER A 164 3.64 -3.68 -9.03
N THR A 165 3.99 -3.47 -10.29
CA THR A 165 4.18 -2.14 -10.88
C THR A 165 3.15 -1.89 -11.96
N ASP A 166 2.79 -0.62 -12.16
CA ASP A 166 1.93 -0.24 -13.29
C ASP A 166 2.70 -0.46 -14.60
N ARG A 167 2.21 -1.40 -15.41
CA ARG A 167 2.70 -1.74 -16.76
C ARG A 167 4.12 -2.30 -16.87
N ALA A 168 4.85 -2.48 -15.77
CA ALA A 168 6.21 -3.03 -15.79
C ALA A 168 6.37 -4.41 -15.12
N GLY A 169 5.25 -5.03 -14.72
CA GLY A 169 5.24 -6.40 -14.22
C GLY A 169 5.51 -6.50 -12.71
N LEU A 170 6.14 -7.61 -12.33
CA LEU A 170 6.39 -8.02 -10.96
C LEU A 170 7.86 -7.83 -10.62
N VAL A 171 8.13 -7.28 -9.43
CA VAL A 171 9.47 -7.09 -8.89
C VAL A 171 9.60 -7.92 -7.62
N ARG A 172 10.76 -8.55 -7.43
CA ARG A 172 11.17 -9.22 -6.20
C ARG A 172 12.37 -8.49 -5.62
N TYR A 173 12.29 -8.11 -4.35
CA TYR A 173 13.37 -7.46 -3.62
C TYR A 173 13.76 -8.29 -2.41
N ASP A 174 15.02 -8.72 -2.31
CA ASP A 174 15.47 -9.66 -1.28
C ASP A 174 15.81 -9.04 0.09
N LEU A 175 15.50 -7.75 0.26
CA LEU A 175 15.84 -6.93 1.44
C LEU A 175 17.34 -6.82 1.75
N LYS A 176 18.23 -7.39 0.92
CA LYS A 176 19.69 -7.31 1.02
C LYS A 176 20.31 -6.47 -0.09
N GLY A 177 19.48 -5.97 -1.00
CA GLY A 177 19.89 -5.08 -2.09
C GLY A 177 19.69 -5.67 -3.48
N ASN A 178 19.28 -6.93 -3.61
CA ASN A 178 19.09 -7.57 -4.92
C ASN A 178 17.64 -7.41 -5.41
N TRP A 179 17.53 -7.06 -6.68
CA TRP A 179 16.27 -6.80 -7.36
C TRP A 179 16.15 -7.70 -8.59
N GLU A 180 14.99 -8.33 -8.73
CA GLU A 180 14.66 -9.18 -9.89
C GLU A 180 13.34 -8.70 -10.48
N ASN A 181 13.24 -8.68 -11.81
CA ASN A 181 12.08 -8.15 -12.54
C ASN A 181 11.51 -9.22 -13.47
N TYR A 182 10.20 -9.39 -13.42
CA TYR A 182 9.45 -10.42 -14.14
C TYR A 182 8.30 -9.79 -14.93
N HIS A 183 8.30 -10.02 -16.24
CA HIS A 183 7.28 -9.53 -17.17
C HIS A 183 7.08 -10.51 -18.32
N ASN A 184 6.16 -10.20 -19.22
CA ASN A 184 5.70 -11.09 -20.29
C ASN A 184 6.71 -11.38 -21.41
N GLN A 185 7.90 -10.79 -21.36
CA GLN A 185 8.96 -11.05 -22.35
C GLN A 185 10.14 -11.82 -21.73
N ASN A 186 10.24 -11.91 -20.41
CA ASN A 186 11.34 -12.58 -19.73
C ASN A 186 10.89 -13.67 -18.73
N SER A 187 9.59 -13.91 -18.62
CA SER A 187 9.01 -14.86 -17.67
C SER A 187 7.73 -15.47 -18.22
N ALA A 188 7.19 -16.45 -17.48
CA ALA A 188 5.90 -17.07 -17.81
C ALA A 188 4.67 -16.23 -17.41
N ILE A 189 4.87 -15.03 -16.82
CA ILE A 189 3.77 -14.13 -16.48
C ILE A 189 3.17 -13.59 -17.79
N PRO A 190 1.88 -13.78 -18.08
CA PRO A 190 1.31 -13.45 -19.39
C PRO A 190 1.17 -11.94 -19.66
N THR A 191 1.30 -11.10 -18.63
CA THR A 191 1.11 -9.64 -18.75
C THR A 191 1.97 -8.86 -17.75
N SER A 192 2.32 -7.63 -18.12
CA SER A 192 2.99 -6.67 -17.23
C SER A 192 2.01 -5.82 -16.40
N TYR A 193 0.70 -6.06 -16.52
CA TYR A 193 -0.34 -5.33 -15.79
C TYR A 193 -0.87 -6.17 -14.62
N ILE A 194 -0.26 -5.98 -13.44
CA ILE A 194 -0.64 -6.66 -12.21
C ILE A 194 -1.23 -5.61 -11.26
N SER A 195 -2.48 -5.81 -10.83
CA SER A 195 -3.22 -4.84 -10.01
C SER A 195 -3.12 -5.11 -8.52
N THR A 196 -3.04 -6.39 -8.11
CA THR A 196 -2.90 -6.78 -6.71
C THR A 196 -2.33 -8.19 -6.61
N MET A 197 -1.89 -8.57 -5.41
CA MET A 197 -1.25 -9.83 -5.11
C MET A 197 -1.74 -10.39 -3.78
N ALA A 198 -1.78 -11.71 -3.65
CA ALA A 198 -2.09 -12.38 -2.40
C ALA A 198 -1.42 -13.76 -2.32
N PHE A 199 -1.07 -14.19 -1.12
CA PHE A 199 -0.65 -15.56 -0.86
C PHE A 199 -1.85 -16.45 -0.52
N ASP A 200 -1.80 -17.72 -0.93
CA ASP A 200 -2.62 -18.76 -0.30
C ASP A 200 -1.94 -19.36 0.94
N ASN A 201 -2.67 -20.22 1.66
CA ASN A 201 -2.17 -20.90 2.86
C ASN A 201 -1.02 -21.89 2.59
N LYS A 202 -0.74 -22.22 1.32
CA LYS A 202 0.41 -23.04 0.91
C LYS A 202 1.62 -22.18 0.52
N GLY A 203 1.48 -20.86 0.55
CA GLY A 203 2.52 -19.91 0.14
C GLY A 203 2.63 -19.71 -1.36
N ASN A 204 1.65 -20.16 -2.16
CA ASN A 204 1.62 -19.81 -3.59
C ASN A 204 1.20 -18.35 -3.74
N LEU A 205 1.87 -17.64 -4.66
CA LEU A 205 1.59 -16.24 -4.95
C LEU A 205 0.56 -16.15 -6.08
N TYR A 206 -0.53 -15.43 -5.84
CA TYR A 206 -1.55 -15.12 -6.83
C TYR A 206 -1.42 -13.68 -7.27
N LEU A 207 -1.48 -13.44 -8.57
CA LEU A 207 -1.44 -12.13 -9.19
C LEU A 207 -2.76 -11.87 -9.90
N ALA A 208 -3.49 -10.83 -9.50
CA ALA A 208 -4.62 -10.35 -10.26
C ALA A 208 -4.10 -9.48 -11.41
N SER A 209 -4.45 -9.83 -12.65
CA SER A 209 -3.90 -9.18 -13.83
C SER A 209 -5.00 -8.83 -14.84
N ARG A 210 -4.67 -7.97 -15.82
CA ARG A 210 -5.59 -7.65 -16.93
C ARG A 210 -5.89 -8.84 -17.87
N GLN A 211 -5.18 -9.96 -17.71
CA GLN A 211 -5.42 -11.19 -18.46
C GLN A 211 -5.94 -12.34 -17.55
N GLY A 212 -6.46 -11.99 -16.38
CA GLY A 212 -6.99 -12.96 -15.41
C GLY A 212 -6.04 -13.23 -14.25
N LEU A 213 -6.26 -14.34 -13.56
CA LEU A 213 -5.53 -14.72 -12.36
C LEU A 213 -4.31 -15.56 -12.73
N VAL A 214 -3.13 -15.17 -12.26
CA VAL A 214 -1.88 -15.93 -12.42
C VAL A 214 -1.51 -16.53 -11.07
N LYS A 215 -1.13 -17.82 -11.05
CA LYS A 215 -0.60 -18.49 -9.86
C LYS A 215 0.88 -18.80 -10.09
N ILE A 216 1.72 -18.37 -9.15
CA ILE A 216 3.14 -18.75 -9.07
C ILE A 216 3.25 -19.74 -7.91
N GLU A 217 3.65 -20.96 -8.24
CA GLU A 217 3.84 -21.99 -7.23
C GLU A 217 5.15 -21.77 -6.49
N ARG A 218 5.08 -21.94 -5.18
CA ARG A 218 6.27 -21.95 -4.35
C ARG A 218 7.06 -23.23 -4.64
N LYS A 219 8.37 -23.10 -4.87
CA LYS A 219 9.26 -24.25 -5.07
C LYS A 219 9.50 -25.02 -3.78
#